data_AF-A0A7X0PLN9-F1
#
_entry.id   AF-A0A7X0PLN9-F1
#
_cell.length_a   1.000
_cell.length_b   1.000
_cell.length_c   1.000
_cell.angle_alpha   90.00
_cell.angle_beta   90.00
_cell.angle_gamma   90.00
#
_symmetry.space_group_name_H-M   'P 1'
#
loop_
_entity.id
_entity.type
_entity.pdbx_description
1 polymer ?
#
loop_
_entity_poly.entity_id
_entity_poly.type
_entity_poly.pdbx_seq_one_letter_code
_entity_poly.pdbx_strand_id
1 'polypeptide(L)'
;MTPATPERASRPTSFLGRAAALAGVLCLAVAALATCTQDGDAPRPDKARTSVDTRLLATDIHVSIAQRPLVLPFVALPEHVGRGMSFSLDRQGDRRRAADARQQFLRDAADPGQPLPLDSLSVVVDAYGWDHSAPGQPPLCALLTREWARAVCDNPWAATRQALPYNRLRLLDLSRLRTTGPGRQAECREGTPPPRALPTEPGQAVLLCNAMVYGGRQDQHHHAVLRIDGDLGALWTVWHYGQNGETAEAMAQREGQAIAHFVQYALGPREDFAALQARMCRLRRPDSADHPHGADCSRAARRQVEQRDRAT
;
A
#
# COMPACT_ATOMS: atom_id res chain seq x y z
N MET A 1 -14.07 -8.59 60.18
CA MET A 1 -14.54 -9.91 59.73
C MET A 1 -13.72 -10.29 58.51
N THR A 2 -12.81 -11.24 58.71
CA THR A 2 -11.90 -11.82 57.72
C THR A 2 -12.42 -13.24 57.37
N PRO A 3 -11.78 -14.00 56.47
CA PRO A 3 -12.07 -14.21 55.05
C PRO A 3 -12.63 -15.62 54.75
N ALA A 4 -12.94 -15.96 53.48
CA ALA A 4 -12.78 -17.34 52.94
C ALA A 4 -13.09 -17.43 51.42
N THR A 5 -12.05 -17.69 50.63
CA THR A 5 -12.02 -18.58 49.44
C THR A 5 -12.26 -20.05 49.88
N PRO A 6 -12.16 -21.12 49.06
CA PRO A 6 -12.44 -21.44 47.63
C PRO A 6 -13.26 -22.77 47.48
N GLU A 7 -13.57 -23.28 46.27
CA GLU A 7 -13.61 -24.72 45.90
C GLU A 7 -14.13 -24.91 44.45
N ARG A 8 -13.32 -25.31 43.45
CA ARG A 8 -12.97 -26.69 43.01
C ARG A 8 -14.16 -27.61 42.71
N ALA A 9 -14.31 -28.03 41.45
CA ALA A 9 -14.55 -29.43 41.07
C ALA A 9 -14.34 -29.66 39.57
N SER A 10 -13.16 -30.19 39.27
CA SER A 10 -12.82 -30.96 38.07
C SER A 10 -13.70 -32.20 37.91
N ARG A 11 -14.13 -32.51 36.69
CA ARG A 11 -14.64 -33.85 36.32
C ARG A 11 -13.78 -34.45 35.21
N PRO A 12 -13.28 -35.69 35.36
CA PRO A 12 -12.69 -36.47 34.28
C PRO A 12 -13.76 -37.37 33.64
N THR A 13 -13.68 -37.59 32.34
CA THR A 13 -14.35 -38.73 31.68
C THR A 13 -13.42 -39.27 30.61
N SER A 14 -12.69 -40.32 30.98
CA SER A 14 -12.15 -41.33 30.09
C SER A 14 -13.19 -42.41 29.88
N PHE A 15 -13.49 -42.79 28.64
CA PHE A 15 -14.03 -44.11 28.33
C PHE A 15 -13.42 -44.66 27.04
N LEU A 16 -12.92 -45.88 27.16
CA LEU A 16 -12.29 -46.69 26.13
C LEU A 16 -13.30 -47.18 25.08
N GLY A 17 -12.77 -47.38 23.87
CA GLY A 17 -12.88 -48.68 23.20
C GLY A 17 -13.81 -48.77 22.01
N ARG A 18 -13.24 -49.07 20.83
CA ARG A 18 -13.33 -50.41 20.22
C ARG A 18 -12.62 -50.46 18.87
N ALA A 19 -11.80 -51.49 18.72
CA ALA A 19 -11.22 -51.95 17.47
C ALA A 19 -12.26 -52.71 16.63
N ALA A 20 -12.13 -52.67 15.31
CA ALA A 20 -12.47 -53.79 14.42
C ALA A 20 -11.76 -53.63 13.07
N ALA A 21 -10.93 -54.62 12.76
CA ALA A 21 -10.23 -54.80 11.50
C ALA A 21 -11.19 -55.28 10.39
N LEU A 22 -10.88 -54.92 9.14
CA LEU A 22 -11.31 -55.69 7.97
C LEU A 22 -10.20 -55.65 6.91
N ALA A 23 -9.74 -56.85 6.58
CA ALA A 23 -8.70 -57.17 5.61
C ALA A 23 -9.29 -57.57 4.26
N GLY A 24 -8.46 -57.48 3.21
CA GLY A 24 -8.65 -58.07 1.88
C GLY A 24 -9.01 -57.01 0.84
N VAL A 25 -8.34 -56.86 -0.31
CA VAL A 25 -7.92 -57.90 -1.26
C VAL A 25 -6.75 -57.41 -2.11
N LEU A 26 -5.80 -58.32 -2.35
CA LEU A 26 -4.68 -58.23 -3.29
C LEU A 26 -5.21 -58.33 -4.74
N CYS A 27 -4.73 -57.47 -5.64
CA CYS A 27 -4.62 -57.81 -7.06
C CYS A 27 -3.29 -57.26 -7.60
N LEU A 28 -2.36 -58.19 -7.80
CA LEU A 28 -1.16 -58.06 -8.63
C LEU A 28 -1.57 -57.67 -10.05
N ALA A 29 -0.79 -56.82 -10.72
CA ALA A 29 -0.11 -57.21 -11.97
C ALA A 29 0.57 -56.03 -12.69
N VAL A 30 1.80 -56.31 -13.12
CA VAL A 30 2.53 -55.75 -14.27
C VAL A 30 3.13 -54.34 -14.10
N ALA A 31 4.28 -54.33 -13.46
CA ALA A 31 5.34 -53.36 -13.73
C ALA A 31 5.96 -53.67 -15.11
N ALA A 32 5.53 -52.95 -16.14
CA ALA A 32 6.31 -52.81 -17.36
C ALA A 32 7.38 -51.73 -17.09
N LEU A 33 8.64 -52.18 -17.02
CA LEU A 33 9.83 -51.34 -17.05
C LEU A 33 9.90 -50.63 -18.40
N ALA A 34 9.27 -49.45 -18.49
CA ALA A 34 9.57 -48.50 -19.54
C ALA A 34 10.94 -47.89 -19.23
N THR A 35 11.91 -48.29 -20.05
CA THR A 35 13.24 -47.70 -20.16
C THR A 35 13.15 -46.18 -20.24
N CYS A 36 13.65 -45.48 -19.22
CA CYS A 36 13.93 -44.05 -19.29
C CYS A 36 15.09 -43.85 -20.27
N THR A 37 14.78 -43.77 -21.57
CA THR A 37 15.72 -43.27 -22.57
C THR A 37 15.89 -41.78 -22.31
N GLN A 38 17.03 -41.52 -21.70
CA GLN A 38 17.76 -40.28 -21.63
C GLN A 38 18.03 -39.80 -23.06
N ASP A 39 17.12 -39.01 -23.63
CA ASP A 39 17.41 -38.06 -24.71
C ASP A 39 16.21 -37.16 -24.93
N GLY A 40 16.43 -35.88 -24.70
CA GLY A 40 15.40 -34.86 -24.76
C GLY A 40 15.82 -33.67 -23.93
N ASP A 41 16.79 -32.91 -24.45
CA ASP A 41 16.87 -31.46 -24.29
C ASP A 41 15.56 -30.83 -24.80
N ALA A 42 14.45 -31.12 -24.12
CA ALA A 42 13.30 -30.27 -24.15
C ALA A 42 13.80 -28.97 -23.52
N PRO A 43 13.76 -27.82 -24.24
CA PRO A 43 14.01 -26.55 -23.62
C PRO A 43 13.10 -26.51 -22.39
N ARG A 44 13.70 -26.45 -21.18
CA ARG A 44 12.93 -26.04 -20.02
C ARG A 44 12.16 -24.84 -20.51
N PRO A 45 10.82 -24.80 -20.39
CA PRO A 45 10.11 -23.57 -20.66
C PRO A 45 10.69 -22.59 -19.66
N ASP A 46 11.65 -21.79 -20.13
CA ASP A 46 12.07 -20.57 -19.49
C ASP A 46 10.77 -19.95 -19.11
N LYS A 47 10.49 -19.95 -17.81
CA LYS A 47 9.25 -19.46 -17.23
C LYS A 47 9.02 -18.17 -17.98
N ALA A 48 8.03 -18.15 -18.87
CA ALA A 48 7.75 -17.03 -19.73
C ALA A 48 7.38 -15.91 -18.78
N ARG A 49 8.42 -15.22 -18.31
CA ARG A 49 8.36 -14.05 -17.48
C ARG A 49 7.56 -13.15 -18.37
N THR A 50 6.30 -12.99 -18.02
CA THR A 50 5.39 -12.08 -18.68
C THR A 50 6.16 -10.78 -18.68
N SER A 51 6.69 -10.40 -19.84
CA SER A 51 7.56 -9.24 -19.94
C SER A 51 6.72 -8.07 -19.47
N VAL A 52 6.99 -7.61 -18.25
CA VAL A 52 6.29 -6.47 -17.70
C VAL A 52 6.65 -5.31 -18.61
N ASP A 53 5.66 -4.71 -19.25
CA ASP A 53 5.88 -3.57 -20.13
C ASP A 53 6.32 -2.39 -19.26
N THR A 54 7.63 -2.17 -19.21
CA THR A 54 8.26 -1.14 -18.38
C THR A 54 7.88 0.26 -18.82
N ARG A 55 7.59 0.46 -20.12
CA ARG A 55 7.12 1.76 -20.62
C ARG A 55 5.73 2.06 -20.09
N LEU A 56 4.85 1.06 -20.12
CA LEU A 56 3.50 1.18 -19.57
C LEU A 56 3.51 1.51 -18.06
N LEU A 57 4.43 0.90 -17.29
CA LEU A 57 4.58 1.21 -15.87
C LEU A 57 5.08 2.64 -15.60
N ALA A 58 5.91 3.17 -16.49
CA ALA A 58 6.46 4.52 -16.37
C ALA A 58 5.51 5.63 -16.85
N THR A 59 4.43 5.28 -17.55
CA THR A 59 3.45 6.24 -18.07
C THR A 59 2.80 7.04 -16.95
N ASP A 60 2.82 8.37 -17.07
CA ASP A 60 2.00 9.25 -16.24
C ASP A 60 0.53 9.07 -16.58
N ILE A 61 -0.29 9.03 -15.53
CA ILE A 61 -1.75 9.05 -15.63
C ILE A 61 -2.29 10.36 -15.08
N HIS A 62 -3.37 10.83 -15.69
CA HIS A 62 -4.07 12.06 -15.35
C HIS A 62 -5.46 11.69 -14.86
N VAL A 63 -5.70 11.93 -13.57
CA VAL A 63 -6.97 11.60 -12.90
C VAL A 63 -7.49 12.82 -12.16
N SER A 64 -8.76 12.82 -11.79
CA SER A 64 -9.33 13.83 -10.90
C SER A 64 -10.11 13.20 -9.76
N ILE A 65 -9.93 13.71 -8.55
CA ILE A 65 -10.69 13.29 -7.36
C ILE A 65 -11.20 14.55 -6.70
N ALA A 66 -12.50 14.61 -6.38
CA ALA A 66 -13.15 15.82 -5.87
C ALA A 66 -12.81 17.06 -6.73
N GLN A 67 -12.81 16.90 -8.06
CA GLN A 67 -12.48 17.94 -9.06
C GLN A 67 -11.03 18.46 -8.99
N ARG A 68 -10.14 17.80 -8.25
CA ARG A 68 -8.72 18.15 -8.18
C ARG A 68 -7.92 17.25 -9.14
N PRO A 69 -7.25 17.82 -10.16
CA PRO A 69 -6.41 17.04 -11.07
C PRO A 69 -5.15 16.55 -10.36
N LEU A 70 -4.81 15.29 -10.62
CA LEU A 70 -3.66 14.60 -10.07
C LEU A 70 -2.88 13.91 -11.19
N VAL A 71 -1.55 13.90 -11.07
CA VAL A 71 -0.61 13.30 -12.01
C VAL A 71 0.36 12.41 -11.24
N LEU A 72 0.45 11.15 -11.66
CA LEU A 72 1.30 10.15 -11.03
C LEU A 72 1.67 9.05 -12.03
N PRO A 73 2.81 8.37 -11.87
CA PRO A 73 3.16 7.27 -12.75
C PRO A 73 2.28 6.05 -12.44
N PHE A 74 1.94 5.29 -13.47
CA PHE A 74 1.05 4.13 -13.36
C PHE A 74 1.59 3.07 -12.39
N VAL A 75 2.91 2.92 -12.27
CA VAL A 75 3.54 2.01 -11.29
C VAL A 75 3.11 2.27 -9.84
N ALA A 76 2.71 3.50 -9.50
CA ALA A 76 2.25 3.87 -8.16
C ALA A 76 0.83 3.37 -7.83
N LEU A 77 0.13 2.73 -8.78
CA LEU A 77 -1.23 2.21 -8.63
C LEU A 77 -1.25 0.68 -8.43
N PRO A 78 -1.08 0.16 -7.20
CA PRO A 78 -0.97 -1.27 -6.95
C PRO A 78 -2.19 -2.07 -7.47
N GLU A 79 -3.39 -1.50 -7.38
CA GLU A 79 -4.64 -2.15 -7.81
C GLU A 79 -4.72 -2.36 -9.33
N HIS A 80 -3.99 -1.56 -10.10
CA HIS A 80 -3.97 -1.61 -11.56
C HIS A 80 -2.70 -2.28 -12.12
N VAL A 81 -1.59 -2.21 -11.39
CA VAL A 81 -0.31 -2.85 -11.75
C VAL A 81 -0.33 -4.34 -11.42
N GLY A 82 -0.77 -4.68 -10.21
CA GLY A 82 -0.80 -6.04 -9.69
C GLY A 82 -2.20 -6.38 -9.20
N ARG A 83 -3.09 -6.82 -10.11
CA ARG A 83 -4.23 -7.60 -9.62
C ARG A 83 -3.64 -8.84 -8.96
N GLY A 84 -3.81 -8.91 -7.64
CA GLY A 84 -3.38 -10.02 -6.81
C GLY A 84 -3.99 -11.33 -7.29
N MET A 85 -3.52 -12.44 -6.72
CA MET A 85 -4.02 -13.77 -7.01
C MET A 85 -5.53 -13.84 -6.74
N SER A 86 -6.35 -13.63 -7.77
CA SER A 86 -7.78 -13.94 -7.69
C SER A 86 -7.94 -15.45 -7.87
N PHE A 87 -8.69 -16.07 -6.96
CA PHE A 87 -9.15 -17.42 -7.18
C PHE A 87 -10.26 -17.35 -8.23
N SER A 88 -9.95 -17.78 -9.44
CA SER A 88 -10.89 -17.85 -10.54
C SER A 88 -10.84 -19.20 -11.22
N LEU A 89 -12.02 -19.70 -11.56
CA LEU A 89 -12.17 -20.89 -12.40
C LEU A 89 -11.80 -20.58 -13.86
N ASP A 90 -11.96 -19.32 -14.31
CA ASP A 90 -11.57 -18.82 -15.63
C ASP A 90 -10.35 -17.90 -15.52
N ARG A 91 -9.20 -18.47 -15.14
CA ARG A 91 -7.96 -17.70 -14.95
C ARG A 91 -7.52 -16.96 -16.22
N GLN A 92 -7.73 -17.56 -17.39
CA GLN A 92 -7.30 -16.97 -18.66
C GLN A 92 -8.20 -15.80 -19.05
N GLY A 93 -9.52 -15.96 -18.96
CA GLY A 93 -10.45 -14.88 -19.23
C GLY A 93 -10.33 -13.74 -18.23
N ASP A 94 -10.07 -14.03 -16.94
CA ASP A 94 -9.80 -12.98 -15.95
C ASP A 94 -8.53 -12.20 -16.24
N ARG A 95 -7.45 -12.88 -16.67
CA ARG A 95 -6.23 -12.20 -17.10
C ARG A 95 -6.48 -11.30 -18.30
N ARG A 96 -7.28 -11.75 -19.28
CA ARG A 96 -7.66 -10.93 -20.44
C ARG A 96 -8.50 -9.73 -20.03
N ARG A 97 -9.60 -9.94 -19.28
CA ARG A 97 -10.44 -8.86 -18.73
C ARG A 97 -9.63 -7.85 -17.91
N ALA A 98 -8.69 -8.32 -17.10
CA ALA A 98 -7.80 -7.45 -16.34
C ALA A 98 -6.84 -6.65 -17.24
N ALA A 99 -6.25 -7.28 -18.25
CA ALA A 99 -5.39 -6.61 -19.22
C ALA A 99 -6.16 -5.57 -20.04
N ASP A 100 -7.37 -5.90 -20.49
CA ASP A 100 -8.26 -5.01 -21.25
C ASP A 100 -8.71 -3.82 -20.39
N ALA A 101 -9.14 -4.08 -19.15
CA ALA A 101 -9.51 -3.02 -18.21
C ALA A 101 -8.32 -2.10 -17.88
N ARG A 102 -7.11 -2.64 -17.76
CA ARG A 102 -5.89 -1.86 -17.57
C ARG A 102 -5.59 -0.99 -18.79
N GLN A 103 -5.64 -1.55 -20.00
CA GLN A 103 -5.41 -0.78 -21.22
C GLN A 103 -6.46 0.31 -21.42
N GLN A 104 -7.73 0.01 -21.10
CA GLN A 104 -8.81 0.98 -21.14
C GLN A 104 -8.54 2.13 -20.16
N PHE A 105 -8.23 1.82 -18.90
CA PHE A 105 -7.88 2.81 -17.89
C PHE A 105 -6.73 3.73 -18.35
N LEU A 106 -5.66 3.15 -18.93
CA LEU A 106 -4.53 3.94 -19.42
C LEU A 106 -4.90 4.86 -20.57
N ARG A 107 -5.75 4.40 -21.51
CA ARG A 107 -6.25 5.25 -22.58
C ARG A 107 -7.07 6.41 -22.02
N ASP A 108 -7.97 6.12 -21.08
CA ASP A 108 -8.88 7.09 -20.50
C ASP A 108 -8.15 8.11 -19.61
N ALA A 109 -7.04 7.71 -18.98
CA ALA A 109 -6.23 8.57 -18.11
C ALA A 109 -5.01 9.19 -18.82
N ALA A 110 -4.84 9.02 -20.13
CA ALA A 110 -3.67 9.53 -20.86
C ALA A 110 -3.74 11.03 -21.18
N ASP A 111 -4.95 11.61 -21.25
CA ASP A 111 -5.12 13.01 -21.67
C ASP A 111 -5.00 13.98 -20.47
N PRO A 112 -3.96 14.84 -20.42
CA PRO A 112 -3.84 15.86 -19.37
C PRO A 112 -4.96 16.93 -19.42
N GLY A 113 -5.58 17.13 -20.59
CA GLY A 113 -6.70 18.06 -20.76
C GLY A 113 -8.04 17.54 -20.26
N GLN A 114 -8.16 16.22 -20.07
CA GLN A 114 -9.37 15.56 -19.57
C GLN A 114 -9.02 14.50 -18.50
N PRO A 115 -8.63 14.93 -17.28
CA PRO A 115 -8.25 13.99 -16.23
C PRO A 115 -9.42 13.06 -15.85
N LEU A 116 -9.18 11.75 -15.87
CA LEU A 116 -10.19 10.72 -15.58
C LEU A 116 -10.78 10.89 -14.18
N PRO A 117 -12.09 11.17 -14.02
CA PRO A 117 -12.71 11.31 -12.70
C PRO A 117 -12.78 9.97 -11.96
N LEU A 118 -12.31 9.97 -10.71
CA LEU A 118 -12.32 8.82 -9.81
C LEU A 118 -12.89 9.21 -8.44
N ASP A 119 -13.59 8.27 -7.81
CA ASP A 119 -14.07 8.44 -6.43
C ASP A 119 -12.94 8.31 -5.40
N SER A 120 -12.00 7.41 -5.70
CA SER A 120 -10.84 7.14 -4.87
C SER A 120 -9.72 6.51 -5.65
N LEU A 121 -8.48 6.64 -5.14
CA LEU A 121 -7.28 6.08 -5.73
C LEU A 121 -6.32 5.63 -4.64
N SER A 122 -5.97 4.34 -4.65
CA SER A 122 -4.93 3.79 -3.78
C SER A 122 -3.55 4.08 -4.38
N VAL A 123 -2.67 4.68 -3.59
CA VAL A 123 -1.31 5.06 -3.98
C VAL A 123 -0.31 4.36 -3.05
N VAL A 124 0.73 3.77 -3.65
CA VAL A 124 1.88 3.21 -2.93
C VAL A 124 3.15 3.85 -3.44
N VAL A 125 3.99 4.30 -2.51
CA VAL A 125 5.30 4.91 -2.79
C VAL A 125 6.37 3.97 -2.24
N ASP A 126 6.99 3.21 -3.13
CA ASP A 126 7.99 2.19 -2.79
C ASP A 126 9.16 2.26 -3.77
N ALA A 127 10.33 1.79 -3.31
CA ALA A 127 11.50 1.64 -4.16
C ALA A 127 11.34 0.38 -5.01
N TYR A 128 11.51 0.53 -6.31
CA TYR A 128 11.32 -0.56 -7.24
C TYR A 128 12.56 -1.47 -7.25
N GLY A 129 12.34 -2.76 -7.01
CA GLY A 129 13.39 -3.78 -7.14
C GLY A 129 14.31 -3.96 -5.94
N TRP A 130 14.03 -3.30 -4.83
CA TRP A 130 14.82 -3.44 -3.60
C TRP A 130 14.57 -4.76 -2.85
N ASP A 131 13.33 -5.27 -2.85
CA ASP A 131 12.95 -6.40 -2.01
C ASP A 131 13.14 -7.77 -2.67
N HIS A 132 12.83 -8.02 -3.96
CA HIS A 132 13.04 -9.36 -4.56
C HIS A 132 13.25 -9.39 -6.10
N SER A 133 13.81 -8.34 -6.70
CA SER A 133 13.93 -8.26 -8.17
C SER A 133 15.39 -8.36 -8.65
N ALA A 134 15.63 -9.33 -9.53
CA ALA A 134 16.86 -9.69 -10.23
C ALA A 134 17.99 -8.61 -10.32
N PRO A 135 19.28 -9.01 -10.20
CA PRO A 135 20.40 -8.11 -10.50
C PRO A 135 20.28 -7.54 -11.92
N GLY A 136 20.35 -6.21 -12.05
CA GLY A 136 20.34 -5.51 -13.35
C GLY A 136 19.05 -4.78 -13.75
N GLN A 137 18.30 -4.15 -12.82
CA GLN A 137 17.09 -3.37 -13.15
C GLN A 137 17.21 -1.83 -13.31
N PRO A 138 18.05 -1.28 -14.22
CA PRO A 138 17.99 0.13 -14.62
C PRO A 138 16.92 0.62 -15.62
N PRO A 139 15.96 -0.14 -16.22
CA PRO A 139 15.12 0.46 -17.24
C PRO A 139 13.94 1.27 -16.69
N LEU A 140 13.30 0.88 -15.57
CA LEU A 140 12.05 1.54 -15.16
C LEU A 140 12.29 2.94 -14.58
N CYS A 141 13.22 3.07 -13.63
CA CYS A 141 13.45 4.35 -12.94
C CYS A 141 13.86 5.46 -13.92
N ALA A 142 14.67 5.14 -14.93
CA ALA A 142 15.09 6.11 -15.96
C ALA A 142 13.95 6.53 -16.90
N LEU A 143 12.85 5.77 -16.97
CA LEU A 143 11.69 6.09 -17.81
C LEU A 143 10.65 6.95 -17.07
N LEU A 144 10.73 7.05 -15.74
CA LEU A 144 9.81 7.88 -14.96
C LEU A 144 10.05 9.36 -15.27
N THR A 145 8.97 10.07 -15.55
CA THR A 145 8.98 11.50 -15.90
C THR A 145 9.06 12.40 -14.66
N ARG A 146 8.34 12.04 -13.59
CA ARG A 146 8.27 12.78 -12.32
C ARG A 146 9.58 12.65 -11.53
N GLU A 147 10.12 13.76 -11.04
CA GLU A 147 11.36 13.78 -10.26
C GLU A 147 11.23 13.03 -8.94
N TRP A 148 10.12 13.21 -8.22
CA TRP A 148 9.85 12.50 -6.98
C TRP A 148 9.84 10.98 -7.17
N ALA A 149 9.26 10.53 -8.29
CA ALA A 149 9.12 9.11 -8.58
C ALA A 149 10.49 8.50 -8.91
N ARG A 150 11.30 9.20 -9.72
CA ARG A 150 12.70 8.83 -9.96
C ARG A 150 13.49 8.72 -8.67
N ALA A 151 13.40 9.74 -7.82
CA ALA A 151 14.16 9.83 -6.57
C ALA A 151 13.78 8.76 -5.54
N VAL A 152 12.57 8.20 -5.59
CA VAL A 152 12.17 7.08 -4.72
C VAL A 152 12.48 5.72 -5.36
N CYS A 153 12.37 5.61 -6.69
CA CYS A 153 12.42 4.35 -7.41
C CYS A 153 13.69 3.53 -7.15
N ASP A 154 14.85 4.17 -7.10
CA ASP A 154 16.15 3.52 -6.86
C ASP A 154 16.69 3.69 -5.44
N ASN A 155 15.94 4.37 -4.56
CA ASN A 155 16.39 4.74 -3.24
C ASN A 155 15.36 4.37 -2.16
N PRO A 156 15.53 3.23 -1.47
CA PRO A 156 14.64 2.83 -0.38
C PRO A 156 14.80 3.75 0.86
N TRP A 157 15.82 4.60 0.92
CA TRP A 157 16.02 5.59 1.97
C TRP A 157 15.46 6.98 1.62
N ALA A 158 14.85 7.14 0.45
CA ALA A 158 14.31 8.41 0.00
C ALA A 158 13.43 9.08 1.06
N ALA A 159 13.67 10.36 1.31
CA ALA A 159 12.94 11.13 2.32
C ALA A 159 11.41 11.05 2.15
N THR A 160 10.93 11.08 0.90
CA THR A 160 9.51 10.94 0.56
C THR A 160 8.93 9.62 1.05
N ARG A 161 9.60 8.49 0.79
CA ARG A 161 9.18 7.17 1.28
C ARG A 161 9.19 7.11 2.81
N GLN A 162 10.20 7.70 3.43
CA GLN A 162 10.34 7.66 4.89
C GLN A 162 9.36 8.59 5.62
N ALA A 163 8.87 9.65 4.97
CA ALA A 163 7.88 10.57 5.54
C ALA A 163 6.44 10.09 5.36
N LEU A 164 6.13 9.46 4.21
CA LEU A 164 4.80 8.92 3.91
C LEU A 164 4.49 7.64 4.72
N PRO A 165 3.20 7.27 4.82
CA PRO A 165 2.79 5.99 5.40
C PRO A 165 3.52 4.83 4.73
N TYR A 166 3.97 3.85 5.52
CA TYR A 166 4.72 2.69 5.00
C TYR A 166 3.91 1.82 4.02
N ASN A 167 2.59 1.78 4.22
CA ASN A 167 1.68 0.98 3.40
C ASN A 167 1.08 1.85 2.28
N ARG A 168 -0.13 1.50 1.87
CA ARG A 168 -0.94 2.32 0.96
C ARG A 168 -1.58 3.50 1.69
N LEU A 169 -1.67 4.62 0.99
CA LEU A 169 -2.62 5.68 1.28
C LEU A 169 -3.69 5.68 0.19
N ARG A 170 -4.91 6.13 0.50
CA ARG A 170 -5.96 6.30 -0.50
C ARG A 170 -6.39 7.75 -0.57
N LEU A 171 -6.27 8.35 -1.74
CA LEU A 171 -6.86 9.65 -2.04
C LEU A 171 -8.34 9.44 -2.37
N LEU A 172 -9.23 10.29 -1.86
CA LEU A 172 -10.67 10.11 -2.06
C LEU A 172 -11.44 11.42 -1.91
N ASP A 173 -12.65 11.43 -2.44
CA ASP A 173 -13.64 12.49 -2.20
C ASP A 173 -14.30 12.29 -0.82
N LEU A 174 -14.00 13.18 0.13
CA LEU A 174 -14.50 13.12 1.50
C LEU A 174 -16.03 13.21 1.58
N SER A 175 -16.68 13.86 0.61
CA SER A 175 -18.15 13.92 0.56
C SER A 175 -18.79 12.55 0.29
N ARG A 176 -18.02 11.62 -0.27
CA ARG A 176 -18.42 10.24 -0.59
C ARG A 176 -17.91 9.22 0.43
N LEU A 177 -17.20 9.67 1.48
CA LEU A 177 -16.59 8.77 2.45
C LEU A 177 -17.65 8.01 3.25
N ARG A 178 -17.74 6.71 2.99
CA ARG A 178 -18.61 5.79 3.73
C ARG A 178 -17.81 5.02 4.79
N THR A 179 -18.20 5.17 6.04
CA THR A 179 -17.61 4.46 7.19
C THR A 179 -18.43 3.23 7.62
N THR A 180 -19.65 3.08 7.11
CA THR A 180 -20.57 1.99 7.42
C THR A 180 -21.22 1.44 6.14
N GLY A 181 -21.71 0.19 6.22
CA GLY A 181 -22.47 -0.46 5.15
C GLY A 181 -21.63 -1.05 4.00
N PRO A 182 -22.30 -1.59 2.96
CA PRO A 182 -21.65 -2.13 1.77
C PRO A 182 -20.89 -1.03 1.01
N GLY A 183 -19.66 -1.36 0.57
CA GLY A 183 -18.78 -0.40 -0.10
C GLY A 183 -18.16 0.64 0.86
N ARG A 184 -18.13 0.37 2.17
CA ARG A 184 -17.37 1.19 3.11
C ARG A 184 -15.92 1.30 2.68
N GLN A 185 -15.43 2.52 2.69
CA GLN A 185 -14.08 2.87 2.31
C GLN A 185 -13.16 2.78 3.53
N ALA A 186 -13.63 3.21 4.70
CA ALA A 186 -12.95 2.97 5.97
C ALA A 186 -13.50 1.68 6.60
N GLU A 187 -12.62 0.71 6.85
CA GLU A 187 -12.97 -0.56 7.50
C GLU A 187 -12.95 -0.40 9.01
N CYS A 188 -13.87 0.44 9.50
CA CYS A 188 -14.07 0.62 10.93
C CYS A 188 -14.57 -0.67 11.56
N ARG A 189 -13.96 -1.05 12.68
CA ARG A 189 -14.32 -2.25 13.43
C ARG A 189 -15.71 -2.12 14.04
N GLU A 190 -16.48 -3.20 14.00
CA GLU A 190 -17.79 -3.28 14.66
C GLU A 190 -17.63 -3.30 16.20
N GLY A 191 -18.55 -2.65 16.92
CA GLY A 191 -18.54 -2.59 18.38
C GLY A 191 -17.52 -1.63 19.00
N THR A 192 -16.79 -0.84 18.21
CA THR A 192 -15.98 0.28 18.72
C THR A 192 -16.79 1.57 18.76
N PRO A 193 -16.33 2.63 19.46
CA PRO A 193 -16.99 3.94 19.42
C PRO A 193 -17.24 4.38 17.97
N PRO A 194 -18.31 5.17 17.73
CA PRO A 194 -18.64 5.63 16.39
C PRO A 194 -17.45 6.40 15.78
N PRO A 195 -17.33 6.39 14.44
CA PRO A 195 -16.30 7.17 13.76
C PRO A 195 -16.34 8.63 14.20
N ARG A 196 -15.16 9.21 14.44
CA ARG A 196 -15.04 10.64 14.73
C ARG A 196 -15.52 11.47 13.54
N ALA A 197 -15.85 12.74 13.80
CA ALA A 197 -16.18 13.68 12.74
C ALA A 197 -15.01 13.83 11.76
N LEU A 198 -15.34 14.01 10.48
CA LEU A 198 -14.35 14.27 9.45
C LEU A 198 -13.68 15.63 9.68
N PRO A 199 -12.40 15.79 9.29
CA PRO A 199 -11.70 17.05 9.43
C PRO A 199 -12.39 18.12 8.59
N THR A 200 -12.55 19.30 9.17
CA THR A 200 -13.17 20.46 8.53
C THR A 200 -12.13 21.38 7.90
N GLU A 201 -10.92 21.41 8.46
CA GLU A 201 -9.85 22.31 8.03
C GLU A 201 -8.83 21.60 7.14
N PRO A 202 -8.31 22.26 6.08
CA PRO A 202 -7.18 21.77 5.30
C PRO A 202 -5.96 21.49 6.20
N GLY A 203 -5.28 20.36 5.98
CA GLY A 203 -4.11 19.95 6.75
C GLY A 203 -4.45 19.25 8.09
N GLN A 204 -5.72 19.23 8.50
CA GLN A 204 -6.12 18.57 9.74
C GLN A 204 -6.23 17.04 9.54
N ALA A 205 -5.40 16.29 10.27
CA ALA A 205 -5.49 14.85 10.37
C ALA A 205 -6.22 14.43 11.66
N VAL A 206 -7.13 13.45 11.55
CA VAL A 206 -7.84 12.87 12.70
C VAL A 206 -7.84 11.35 12.64
N LEU A 207 -7.78 10.71 13.80
CA LEU A 207 -8.04 9.27 13.93
C LEU A 207 -9.55 9.04 13.81
N LEU A 208 -9.97 8.50 12.68
CA LEU A 208 -11.38 8.31 12.35
C LEU A 208 -12.00 7.21 13.21
N CYS A 209 -11.40 6.01 13.21
CA CYS A 209 -11.92 4.84 13.91
C CYS A 209 -10.83 3.78 14.08
N ASN A 210 -11.10 2.77 14.92
CA ASN A 210 -10.25 1.58 15.01
C ASN A 210 -10.40 0.76 13.73
N ALA A 211 -9.28 0.46 13.08
CA ALA A 211 -9.26 -0.31 11.85
C ALA A 211 -9.41 -1.81 12.15
N MET A 212 -10.14 -2.52 11.30
CA MET A 212 -10.19 -3.98 11.31
C MET A 212 -8.95 -4.53 10.61
N VAL A 213 -8.06 -5.19 11.35
CA VAL A 213 -6.90 -5.89 10.77
C VAL A 213 -6.95 -7.36 11.17
N TYR A 214 -7.02 -8.25 10.17
CA TYR A 214 -7.10 -9.69 10.38
C TYR A 214 -5.81 -10.20 11.07
N GLY A 215 -5.96 -10.86 12.23
CA GLY A 215 -4.84 -11.45 12.98
C GLY A 215 -4.11 -10.52 13.96
N GLY A 216 -4.53 -9.24 14.08
CA GLY A 216 -3.96 -8.28 15.05
C GLY A 216 -4.62 -8.32 16.43
N ARG A 217 -3.96 -7.74 17.46
CA ARG A 217 -4.61 -7.48 18.76
C ARG A 217 -5.54 -6.27 18.68
N GLN A 218 -6.52 -6.26 19.59
CA GLN A 218 -7.65 -5.34 19.62
C GLN A 218 -7.26 -3.90 20.06
N ASP A 219 -6.67 -3.07 19.19
CA ASP A 219 -6.28 -1.66 19.47
C ASP A 219 -5.13 -1.17 18.57
N GLN A 220 -4.46 -2.07 17.85
CA GLN A 220 -3.16 -1.75 17.26
C GLN A 220 -3.22 -0.86 16.02
N HIS A 221 -4.39 -0.67 15.41
CA HIS A 221 -4.51 0.04 14.14
C HIS A 221 -5.71 0.99 14.14
N HIS A 222 -5.50 2.19 13.61
CA HIS A 222 -6.56 3.16 13.39
C HIS A 222 -6.57 3.57 11.92
N HIS A 223 -7.76 3.85 11.40
CA HIS A 223 -7.88 4.62 10.18
C HIS A 223 -7.70 6.10 10.51
N ALA A 224 -6.72 6.74 9.88
CA ALA A 224 -6.54 8.18 9.92
C ALA A 224 -7.10 8.79 8.64
N VAL A 225 -7.70 9.98 8.77
CA VAL A 225 -8.23 10.75 7.65
C VAL A 225 -7.72 12.19 7.70
N LEU A 226 -7.48 12.77 6.53
CA LEU A 226 -6.99 14.12 6.33
C LEU A 226 -7.86 14.83 5.30
N ARG A 227 -8.16 16.11 5.52
CA ARG A 227 -8.62 17.02 4.44
C ARG A 227 -7.41 17.72 3.84
N ILE A 228 -7.21 17.56 2.53
CA ILE A 228 -6.08 18.16 1.82
C ILE A 228 -6.50 19.53 1.29
N ASP A 229 -7.52 19.58 0.42
CA ASP A 229 -8.04 20.82 -0.18
C ASP A 229 -9.47 20.59 -0.70
N GLY A 230 -10.41 21.44 -0.29
CA GLY A 230 -11.84 21.23 -0.54
C GLY A 230 -12.26 19.84 -0.06
N ASP A 231 -12.96 19.07 -0.89
CA ASP A 231 -13.37 17.70 -0.57
C ASP A 231 -12.32 16.63 -0.91
N LEU A 232 -11.16 17.01 -1.45
CA LEU A 232 -10.06 16.06 -1.59
C LEU A 232 -9.49 15.73 -0.20
N GLY A 233 -9.51 14.44 0.14
CA GLY A 233 -8.89 13.94 1.36
C GLY A 233 -8.04 12.71 1.12
N ALA A 234 -7.45 12.23 2.21
CA ALA A 234 -6.70 10.99 2.25
C ALA A 234 -7.15 10.12 3.42
N LEU A 235 -7.13 8.80 3.20
CA LEU A 235 -7.33 7.78 4.23
C LEU A 235 -6.14 6.83 4.23
N TRP A 236 -5.60 6.53 5.41
CA TRP A 236 -4.54 5.54 5.59
C TRP A 236 -4.65 4.87 6.96
N THR A 237 -3.78 3.90 7.22
CA THR A 237 -3.76 3.18 8.49
C THR A 237 -2.54 3.60 9.31
N VAL A 238 -2.78 4.05 10.54
CA VAL A 238 -1.75 4.33 11.53
C VAL A 238 -1.72 3.25 12.60
N TRP A 239 -0.58 3.10 13.25
CA TRP A 239 -0.31 2.01 14.18
C TRP A 239 -0.19 2.59 15.59
N HIS A 240 -0.79 1.91 16.57
CA HIS A 240 -0.86 2.39 17.96
C HIS A 240 0.51 2.41 18.65
N TYR A 241 1.37 1.46 18.31
CA TYR A 241 2.73 1.37 18.80
C TYR A 241 3.69 1.57 17.63
N GLY A 242 4.06 2.82 17.34
CA GLY A 242 5.21 3.07 16.49
C GLY A 242 6.44 2.40 17.11
N GLN A 243 7.32 1.80 16.30
CA GLN A 243 8.54 1.11 16.79
C GLN A 243 9.45 2.03 17.63
N ASN A 244 9.18 3.33 17.65
CA ASN A 244 10.03 4.40 18.19
C ASN A 244 9.34 5.26 19.26
N GLY A 245 8.18 4.83 19.78
CA GLY A 245 7.43 5.58 20.80
C GLY A 245 6.60 6.76 20.30
N GLU A 246 6.47 6.95 18.98
CA GLU A 246 5.52 7.90 18.38
C GLU A 246 4.09 7.41 18.63
N THR A 247 3.21 8.28 19.17
CA THR A 247 1.79 7.96 19.37
C THR A 247 1.05 7.92 18.03
N ALA A 248 -0.09 7.22 17.97
CA ALA A 248 -0.91 7.17 16.77
C ALA A 248 -1.35 8.57 16.29
N GLU A 249 -1.68 9.48 17.20
CA GLU A 249 -2.05 10.86 16.87
C GLU A 249 -0.88 11.65 16.30
N ALA A 250 0.32 11.53 16.89
CA ALA A 250 1.52 12.20 16.40
C ALA A 250 1.90 11.66 15.01
N MET A 251 1.85 10.34 14.82
CA MET A 251 2.05 9.68 13.53
C MET A 251 1.04 10.17 12.49
N ALA A 252 -0.25 10.18 12.83
CA ALA A 252 -1.30 10.67 11.93
C ALA A 252 -1.10 12.13 11.54
N GLN A 253 -0.67 12.99 12.46
CA GLN A 253 -0.37 14.39 12.16
C GLN A 253 0.84 14.52 11.23
N ARG A 254 1.96 13.87 11.56
CA ARG A 254 3.19 13.91 10.74
C ARG A 254 2.95 13.36 9.33
N GLU A 255 2.35 12.18 9.24
CA GLU A 255 2.03 11.55 7.95
C GLU A 255 0.97 12.36 7.20
N GLY A 256 -0.02 12.94 7.88
CA GLY A 256 -1.01 13.82 7.27
C GLY A 256 -0.38 15.04 6.61
N GLN A 257 0.56 15.70 7.29
CA GLN A 257 1.33 16.81 6.69
C GLN A 257 2.17 16.34 5.50
N ALA A 258 2.78 15.15 5.58
CA ALA A 258 3.54 14.59 4.47
C ALA A 258 2.64 14.29 3.27
N ILE A 259 1.46 13.71 3.49
CA ILE A 259 0.49 13.44 2.43
C ILE A 259 0.00 14.74 1.77
N ALA A 260 -0.34 15.76 2.56
CA ALA A 260 -0.76 17.06 2.03
C ALA A 260 0.33 17.67 1.12
N HIS A 261 1.59 17.69 1.58
CA HIS A 261 2.70 18.19 0.77
C HIS A 261 3.02 17.31 -0.44
N PHE A 262 2.87 15.99 -0.32
CA PHE A 262 3.03 15.08 -1.46
C PHE A 262 1.99 15.36 -2.53
N VAL A 263 0.72 15.54 -2.15
CA VAL A 263 -0.32 15.91 -3.11
C VAL A 263 -0.05 17.28 -3.72
N GLN A 264 0.27 18.27 -2.90
CA GLN A 264 0.49 19.65 -3.33
C GLN A 264 1.69 19.80 -4.28
N TYR A 265 2.84 19.22 -3.93
CA TYR A 265 4.11 19.45 -4.64
C TYR A 265 4.50 18.31 -5.59
N ALA A 266 3.94 17.11 -5.43
CA ALA A 266 4.35 15.92 -6.18
C ALA A 266 3.25 15.35 -7.09
N LEU A 267 1.98 15.42 -6.68
CA LEU A 267 0.86 14.87 -7.47
C LEU A 267 0.04 15.93 -8.19
N GLY A 268 0.21 17.21 -7.87
CA GLY A 268 -0.46 18.27 -8.61
C GLY A 268 -0.04 18.34 -10.09
N PRO A 269 -0.75 19.12 -10.92
CA PRO A 269 -0.43 19.30 -12.35
C PRO A 269 1.00 19.79 -12.61
N ARG A 270 1.60 20.46 -11.63
CA ARG A 270 2.99 20.91 -11.65
C ARG A 270 3.74 20.30 -10.47
N GLU A 271 4.95 19.84 -10.74
CA GLU A 271 5.85 19.35 -9.70
C GLU A 271 6.69 20.50 -9.14
N ASP A 272 6.88 20.52 -7.81
CA ASP A 272 7.92 21.27 -7.13
C ASP A 272 8.71 20.31 -6.23
N PHE A 273 9.61 19.55 -6.86
CA PHE A 273 10.35 18.50 -6.18
C PHE A 273 11.28 19.05 -5.08
N ALA A 274 11.81 20.26 -5.26
CA ALA A 274 12.65 20.90 -4.25
C ALA A 274 11.85 21.22 -2.97
N ALA A 275 10.66 21.81 -3.12
CA ALA A 275 9.77 22.05 -1.97
C ALA A 275 9.32 20.72 -1.32
N LEU A 276 8.99 19.72 -2.14
CA LEU A 276 8.65 18.39 -1.65
C LEU A 276 9.77 17.81 -0.79
N GLN A 277 10.98 17.69 -1.35
CA GLN A 277 12.13 17.08 -0.69
C GLN A 277 12.42 17.75 0.65
N ALA A 278 12.39 19.08 0.69
CA ALA A 278 12.64 19.82 1.92
C ALA A 278 11.58 19.55 3.00
N ARG A 279 10.30 19.45 2.64
CA ARG A 279 9.21 19.10 3.57
C ARG A 279 9.33 17.66 4.04
N MET A 280 9.53 16.71 3.12
CA MET A 280 9.69 15.29 3.45
C MET A 280 10.86 15.08 4.41
N CYS A 281 11.98 15.77 4.20
CA CYS A 281 13.14 15.72 5.09
C CYS A 281 12.90 16.16 6.54
N ARG A 282 11.87 16.97 6.81
CA ARG A 282 11.45 17.37 8.16
C ARG A 282 10.41 16.41 8.75
N LEU A 283 9.64 15.74 7.89
CA LEU A 283 8.53 14.85 8.26
C LEU A 283 8.90 13.37 8.24
N ARG A 284 10.18 13.06 8.03
CA ARG A 284 10.77 11.74 8.21
C ARG A 284 10.38 11.18 9.58
N ARG A 285 10.05 9.89 9.59
CA ARG A 285 9.76 9.12 10.79
C ARG A 285 10.96 9.12 11.76
N PRO A 286 10.75 8.94 13.08
CA PRO A 286 11.86 8.98 14.04
C PRO A 286 13.00 7.95 13.83
N ASP A 287 12.71 6.79 13.25
CA ASP A 287 13.68 5.72 12.88
C ASP A 287 14.25 5.84 11.47
N SER A 288 14.03 6.97 10.81
CA SER A 288 14.56 7.23 9.50
C SER A 288 16.08 7.10 9.46
N ALA A 289 16.59 6.29 8.53
CA ALA A 289 18.02 6.12 8.27
C ALA A 289 18.43 6.87 6.98
N ASP A 290 19.63 7.44 6.96
CA ASP A 290 20.21 8.00 5.75
C ASP A 290 20.71 6.89 4.82
N HIS A 291 20.82 7.19 3.52
CA HIS A 291 21.39 6.27 2.55
C HIS A 291 22.86 5.96 2.94
N PRO A 292 23.35 4.72 2.73
CA PRO A 292 24.75 4.36 2.95
C PRO A 292 25.81 5.21 2.20
N HIS A 293 25.40 6.05 1.26
CA HIS A 293 26.28 6.86 0.41
C HIS A 293 26.11 8.37 0.65
N GLY A 294 25.28 8.76 1.62
CA GLY A 294 25.05 10.16 1.97
C GLY A 294 23.63 10.42 2.45
N ALA A 295 23.45 11.53 3.17
CA ALA A 295 22.12 11.93 3.60
C ALA A 295 21.33 12.57 2.45
N ASP A 296 20.17 12.01 2.12
CA ASP A 296 19.18 12.61 1.21
C ASP A 296 18.68 13.97 1.72
N CYS A 297 18.82 14.20 3.03
CA CYS A 297 18.44 15.41 3.72
C CYS A 297 19.67 16.18 4.19
N SER A 298 20.28 16.95 3.30
CA SER A 298 21.39 17.82 3.68
C SER A 298 20.93 18.93 4.64
N ARG A 299 21.83 19.38 5.53
CA ARG A 299 21.57 20.53 6.43
C ARG A 299 21.31 21.83 5.65
N ALA A 300 21.82 21.96 4.43
CA ALA A 300 21.64 23.13 3.58
C ALA A 300 20.20 23.27 3.07
N ALA A 301 19.58 22.16 2.64
CA ALA A 301 18.19 22.14 2.19
C ALA A 301 17.21 22.53 3.30
N ARG A 302 17.50 22.14 4.56
CA ARG A 302 16.67 22.50 5.72
C ARG A 302 16.63 24.01 5.99
N ARG A 303 17.77 24.71 5.82
CA ARG A 303 17.90 26.15 6.08
C ARG A 303 17.21 27.02 5.01
N GLN A 304 17.26 26.63 3.73
CA GLN A 304 16.67 27.42 2.65
C GLN A 304 15.14 27.52 2.76
N VAL A 305 14.45 26.44 3.14
CA VAL A 305 12.99 26.49 3.32
C VAL A 305 12.59 27.23 4.59
N GLU A 306 13.37 27.14 5.66
CA GLU A 306 13.14 27.95 6.89
C GLU A 306 13.22 29.45 6.61
N GLN A 307 14.10 29.87 5.72
CA GLN A 307 14.19 31.26 5.30
C GLN A 307 12.99 31.69 4.44
N ARG A 308 12.49 30.80 3.57
CA ARG A 308 11.34 31.08 2.70
C ARG A 308 10.01 31.13 3.46
N ASP A 309 9.80 30.21 4.40
CA ASP A 309 8.60 30.16 5.25
C ASP A 309 8.49 31.37 6.18
N ARG A 310 9.62 31.95 6.60
CA ARG A 310 9.63 33.19 7.40
C ARG A 310 9.34 34.44 6.58
N ALA A 311 9.39 34.35 5.26
CA ALA A 311 9.21 35.48 4.35
C ALA A 311 7.77 35.60 3.82
N THR A 312 6.90 34.64 4.14
CA THR A 312 5.47 34.57 3.77
C THR A 312 4.60 34.62 5.01
#